data_AF-A0A7S2V3R0-F1
#
_entry.id   AF-A0A7S2V3R0-F1
#
_cell.length_a   1.000
_cell.length_b   1.000
_cell.length_c   1.000
_cell.angle_alpha   90.00
_cell.angle_beta   90.00
_cell.angle_gamma   90.00
#
_symmetry.space_group_name_H-M   'P 1'
#
loop_
_entity.id
_entity.type
_entity.pdbx_description
1 polymer ?
#
loop_
_entity_poly.entity_id
_entity_poly.type
_entity_poly.pdbx_seq_one_letter_code
_entity_poly.pdbx_strand_id
1 'polypeptide(L)'
;MKKRTMVKDQIGAVRSTTYDLPTDEFVYGSKVAKDNEGAGAVLSKWVVGTPSQPKESQQSFIKTNRAAINQGNITAKAQREFALAHPDITFTPPALRRERELAESKRTQFDGPFGIRTNDGRESINELIQAKFTSFQGENHDYPDMAGMKKKGALPKPRNTAAATGHLIVAQQKVSPPQQKEYFKMKKFQNVAPKIDRQGNVNLGGR
;
A
#
# COMPACT_ATOMS: atom_id res chain seq x y z
N MET A 1 -30.90 47.08 40.77
CA MET A 1 -29.74 46.19 41.06
C MET A 1 -28.92 46.80 42.20
N LYS A 2 -28.71 46.08 43.32
CA LYS A 2 -27.89 46.60 44.44
C LYS A 2 -26.40 46.46 44.09
N LYS A 3 -25.58 47.47 44.40
CA LYS A 3 -24.12 47.40 44.18
C LYS A 3 -23.49 46.41 45.17
N ARG A 4 -22.47 45.65 44.73
CA ARG A 4 -21.78 44.62 45.55
C ARG A 4 -21.29 45.14 46.90
N THR A 5 -20.85 46.39 46.94
CA THR A 5 -20.35 47.07 48.16
C THR A 5 -21.44 47.39 49.19
N MET A 6 -22.71 47.27 48.82
CA MET A 6 -23.86 47.56 49.70
C MET A 6 -24.51 46.30 50.28
N VAL A 7 -24.06 45.09 49.90
CA VAL A 7 -24.56 43.84 50.45
C VAL A 7 -23.81 43.53 51.74
N LYS A 8 -24.53 43.53 52.87
CA LYS A 8 -23.98 43.18 54.18
C LYS A 8 -23.96 41.66 54.33
N ASP A 9 -22.91 41.15 54.95
CA ASP A 9 -22.82 39.74 55.31
C ASP A 9 -23.70 39.45 56.54
N GLN A 10 -24.40 38.32 56.51
CA GLN A 10 -25.22 37.82 57.61
C GLN A 10 -24.68 36.46 58.05
N ILE A 11 -24.58 36.23 59.35
CA ILE A 11 -24.08 34.96 59.90
C ILE A 11 -25.14 33.88 59.68
N GLY A 12 -24.73 32.72 59.15
CA GLY A 12 -25.61 31.56 58.93
C GLY A 12 -26.42 31.58 57.63
N ALA A 13 -26.27 32.60 56.78
CA ALA A 13 -26.92 32.69 55.48
C ALA A 13 -25.89 32.87 54.35
N VAL A 14 -26.25 32.42 53.15
CA VAL A 14 -25.45 32.69 51.94
C VAL A 14 -25.59 34.15 51.56
N ARG A 15 -24.51 34.76 51.06
CA ARG A 15 -24.50 36.17 50.61
C ARG A 15 -25.57 36.40 49.56
N SER A 16 -26.43 37.41 49.77
CA SER A 16 -27.47 37.78 48.82
C SER A 16 -26.88 38.14 47.46
N THR A 17 -27.47 37.62 46.39
CA THR A 17 -26.98 37.86 45.03
C THR A 17 -27.33 39.29 44.60
N THR A 18 -26.40 39.95 43.91
CA THR A 18 -26.64 41.26 43.29
C THR A 18 -27.07 41.14 41.84
N TYR A 19 -27.01 39.94 41.28
CA TYR A 19 -27.36 39.62 39.91
C TYR A 19 -28.87 39.48 39.76
N ASP A 20 -29.38 39.86 38.59
CA ASP A 20 -30.77 39.60 38.22
C ASP A 20 -30.86 38.12 37.81
N LEU A 21 -31.25 37.28 38.76
CA LEU A 21 -31.33 35.83 38.55
C LEU A 21 -32.72 35.46 38.03
N PRO A 22 -32.82 34.44 37.18
CA PRO A 22 -34.09 33.84 36.79
C PRO A 22 -34.96 33.44 38.00
N THR A 23 -36.27 33.41 37.79
CA THR A 23 -37.28 32.97 38.79
C THR A 23 -37.02 31.54 39.28
N ASP A 24 -37.57 31.19 40.45
CA ASP A 24 -37.32 29.90 41.14
C ASP A 24 -37.63 28.64 40.33
N GLU A 25 -38.40 28.74 39.24
CA GLU A 25 -38.68 27.62 38.33
C GLU A 25 -37.52 27.30 37.38
N PHE A 26 -36.51 28.17 37.28
CA PHE A 26 -35.37 27.98 36.40
C PHE A 26 -34.38 26.94 36.95
N VAL A 27 -34.18 25.86 36.21
CA VAL A 27 -33.20 24.83 36.54
C VAL A 27 -31.86 25.19 35.90
N TYR A 28 -30.85 25.46 36.74
CA TYR A 28 -29.48 25.68 36.29
C TYR A 28 -28.83 24.39 35.79
N GLY A 29 -27.95 24.51 34.82
CA GLY A 29 -27.21 23.39 34.21
C GLY A 29 -27.69 23.07 32.80
N SER A 30 -27.03 22.08 32.17
CA SER A 30 -27.43 21.57 30.85
C SER A 30 -28.28 20.32 31.01
N LYS A 31 -29.43 20.27 30.34
CA LYS A 31 -30.24 19.05 30.29
C LYS A 31 -29.54 18.03 29.39
N VAL A 32 -29.15 16.90 29.96
CA VAL A 32 -28.66 15.76 29.18
C VAL A 32 -29.86 15.13 28.47
N ALA A 33 -29.88 15.22 27.14
CA ALA A 33 -30.84 14.49 26.33
C ALA A 33 -30.58 12.99 26.52
N LYS A 34 -31.57 12.27 27.04
CA LYS A 34 -31.50 10.81 27.12
C LYS A 34 -31.69 10.25 25.71
N ASP A 35 -30.91 9.23 25.37
CA ASP A 35 -31.13 8.49 24.14
C ASP A 35 -32.55 7.92 24.10
N ASN A 36 -33.14 7.90 22.91
CA ASN A 36 -34.48 7.34 22.71
C ASN A 36 -34.51 5.82 22.90
N GLU A 37 -33.34 5.16 22.89
CA GLU A 37 -33.20 3.72 23.04
C GLU A 37 -32.80 3.37 24.48
N GLY A 38 -33.69 2.67 25.18
CA GLY A 38 -33.39 2.12 26.51
C GLY A 38 -32.53 0.86 26.43
N ALA A 39 -31.84 0.53 27.54
CA ALA A 39 -30.96 -0.65 27.62
C ALA A 39 -31.64 -1.97 27.18
N GLY A 40 -32.94 -2.15 27.47
CA GLY A 40 -33.69 -3.33 27.03
C GLY A 40 -33.90 -3.42 25.51
N ALA A 41 -34.06 -2.27 24.84
CA ALA A 41 -34.18 -2.21 23.38
C ALA A 41 -32.84 -2.51 22.70
N VAL A 42 -31.74 -2.01 23.26
CA VAL A 42 -30.36 -2.30 22.80
C VAL A 42 -30.03 -3.78 22.94
N LEU A 43 -30.41 -4.42 24.05
CA LEU A 43 -30.19 -5.86 24.28
C LEU A 43 -31.01 -6.74 23.33
N SER A 44 -32.24 -6.33 23.02
CA SER A 44 -33.17 -7.13 22.21
C SER A 44 -32.97 -6.96 20.70
N LYS A 45 -32.39 -5.82 20.28
CA LYS A 45 -32.09 -5.53 18.88
C LYS A 45 -30.58 -5.52 18.66
N TRP A 46 -30.03 -6.69 18.38
CA TRP A 46 -28.68 -6.78 17.83
C TRP A 46 -28.70 -6.36 16.36
N VAL A 47 -28.80 -5.05 16.12
CA VAL A 47 -28.80 -4.51 14.75
C VAL A 47 -27.39 -4.61 14.21
N VAL A 48 -27.20 -5.46 13.20
CA VAL A 48 -25.97 -5.48 12.41
C VAL A 48 -25.82 -4.09 11.79
N GLY A 49 -24.73 -3.40 12.11
CA GLY A 49 -24.50 -2.02 11.67
C GLY A 49 -24.74 -1.88 10.18
N THR A 50 -25.73 -1.07 9.80
CA THR A 50 -25.96 -0.74 8.39
C THR A 50 -24.78 0.11 7.94
N PRO A 51 -23.95 -0.35 6.98
CA PRO A 51 -22.80 0.43 6.56
C PRO A 51 -23.29 1.77 6.01
N SER A 52 -22.61 2.86 6.39
CA SER A 52 -22.91 4.18 5.85
C SER A 52 -22.87 4.17 4.33
N GLN A 53 -23.74 4.95 3.69
CA GLN A 53 -23.69 5.13 2.25
C GLN A 53 -22.27 5.54 1.82
N PRO A 54 -21.73 4.92 0.76
CA PRO A 54 -20.40 5.27 0.29
C PRO A 54 -20.38 6.75 -0.12
N LYS A 55 -19.31 7.45 0.28
CA LYS A 55 -19.10 8.85 -0.09
C LYS A 55 -19.11 8.96 -1.62
N GLU A 56 -19.95 9.86 -2.15
CA GLU A 56 -20.01 10.12 -3.59
C GLU A 56 -18.62 10.48 -4.14
N SER A 57 -18.33 9.98 -5.34
CA SER A 57 -17.03 10.23 -5.96
C SER A 57 -16.90 11.69 -6.34
N GLN A 58 -15.85 12.34 -5.87
CA GLN A 58 -15.56 13.72 -6.22
C GLN A 58 -15.08 13.83 -7.67
N GLN A 59 -15.30 15.00 -8.29
CA GLN A 59 -14.80 15.31 -9.62
C GLN A 59 -13.27 15.20 -9.66
N SER A 60 -12.73 14.62 -10.74
CA SER A 60 -11.29 14.49 -10.93
C SER A 60 -10.75 15.61 -11.82
N PHE A 61 -10.16 16.63 -11.19
CA PHE A 61 -9.56 17.75 -11.91
C PHE A 61 -8.44 17.31 -12.86
N ILE A 62 -7.64 16.31 -12.49
CA ILE A 62 -6.52 15.82 -13.30
C ILE A 62 -7.03 15.19 -14.61
N LYS A 63 -8.05 14.32 -14.53
CA LYS A 63 -8.65 13.71 -15.72
C LYS A 63 -9.37 14.73 -16.58
N THR A 64 -10.11 15.64 -15.95
CA THR A 64 -10.83 16.72 -16.61
C THR A 64 -9.86 17.61 -17.39
N ASN A 65 -8.75 18.00 -16.79
CA ASN A 65 -7.73 18.83 -17.45
C ASN A 65 -7.05 18.10 -18.62
N ARG A 66 -6.77 16.79 -18.48
CA ARG A 66 -6.24 15.97 -19.59
C ARG A 66 -7.23 15.90 -20.75
N ALA A 67 -8.51 15.68 -20.47
CA ALA A 67 -9.56 15.66 -21.49
C ALA A 67 -9.73 17.04 -22.15
N ALA A 68 -9.68 18.11 -21.37
CA ALA A 68 -9.73 19.48 -21.87
C ALA A 68 -8.59 19.77 -22.86
N ILE A 69 -7.36 19.39 -22.52
CA ILE A 69 -6.19 19.56 -23.39
C ILE A 69 -6.34 18.75 -24.67
N ASN A 70 -6.82 17.50 -24.58
CA ASN A 70 -7.05 16.65 -25.75
C ASN A 70 -8.12 17.22 -26.70
N GLN A 71 -9.07 17.99 -26.18
CA GLN A 71 -10.09 18.69 -26.96
C GLN A 71 -9.65 20.09 -27.44
N GLY A 72 -8.41 20.51 -27.14
CA GLY A 72 -7.88 21.81 -27.58
C GLY A 72 -8.19 22.98 -26.65
N ASN A 73 -8.71 22.74 -25.44
CA ASN A 73 -8.96 23.81 -24.46
C ASN A 73 -7.67 24.18 -23.72
N ILE A 74 -6.91 25.09 -24.33
CA ILE A 74 -5.58 25.53 -23.84
C ILE A 74 -5.70 26.66 -22.80
N THR A 75 -6.71 27.52 -22.93
CA THR A 75 -6.90 28.68 -22.04
C THR A 75 -7.55 28.29 -20.71
N ALA A 76 -7.14 28.93 -19.61
CA ALA A 76 -7.67 28.67 -18.26
C ALA A 76 -9.20 28.83 -18.17
N LYS A 77 -9.77 29.81 -18.88
CA LYS A 77 -11.23 30.01 -18.94
C LYS A 77 -11.94 28.82 -19.60
N ALA A 78 -11.42 28.38 -20.75
CA ALA A 78 -11.94 27.22 -21.48
C ALA A 78 -11.82 25.93 -20.66
N GLN A 79 -10.74 25.75 -19.89
CA GLN A 79 -10.60 24.61 -18.98
C GLN A 79 -11.63 24.64 -17.84
N ARG A 80 -11.93 25.82 -17.30
CA ARG A 80 -12.97 25.99 -16.27
C ARG A 80 -14.37 25.73 -16.83
N GLU A 81 -14.69 26.26 -18.01
CA GLU A 81 -15.95 26.01 -18.71
C GLU A 81 -16.10 24.52 -19.04
N PHE A 82 -15.02 23.88 -19.49
CA PHE A 82 -14.98 22.44 -19.75
C PHE A 82 -15.26 21.60 -18.50
N ALA A 83 -14.67 21.97 -17.35
CA ALA A 83 -14.90 21.29 -16.09
C ALA A 83 -16.34 21.45 -15.57
N LEU A 84 -16.98 22.59 -15.81
CA LEU A 84 -18.39 22.79 -15.47
C LEU A 84 -19.34 22.00 -16.39
N ALA A 85 -18.98 21.88 -17.67
CA ALA A 85 -19.75 21.11 -18.65
C ALA A 85 -19.63 19.59 -18.45
N HIS A 86 -18.56 19.10 -17.81
CA HIS A 86 -18.26 17.67 -17.63
C HIS A 86 -18.11 17.30 -16.14
N PRO A 87 -19.19 17.36 -15.34
CA PRO A 87 -19.18 16.94 -13.93
C PRO A 87 -19.09 15.41 -13.76
N ASP A 88 -19.32 14.66 -14.84
CA ASP A 88 -19.27 13.19 -14.93
C ASP A 88 -17.85 12.63 -14.78
N ILE A 89 -16.82 13.44 -15.04
CA ILE A 89 -15.41 13.05 -14.92
C ILE A 89 -15.00 13.00 -13.44
N THR A 90 -15.29 11.88 -12.79
CA THR A 90 -15.01 11.64 -11.37
C THR A 90 -13.75 10.81 -11.13
N PHE A 91 -13.29 10.79 -9.88
CA PHE A 91 -12.28 9.82 -9.45
C PHE A 91 -12.85 8.42 -9.67
N THR A 92 -12.08 7.56 -10.33
CA THR A 92 -12.41 6.14 -10.31
C THR A 92 -12.00 5.66 -8.92
N PRO A 93 -12.94 5.27 -8.04
CA PRO A 93 -12.54 4.72 -6.76
C PRO A 93 -11.66 3.50 -7.03
N PRO A 94 -10.64 3.21 -6.18
CA PRO A 94 -9.77 2.05 -6.34
C PRO A 94 -10.50 0.69 -6.26
N ALA A 95 -11.83 0.68 -6.17
CA ALA A 95 -12.69 -0.50 -6.08
C ALA A 95 -12.58 -1.44 -7.28
N LEU A 96 -12.34 -0.96 -8.51
CA LEU A 96 -12.31 -1.84 -9.68
C LEU A 96 -11.07 -2.77 -9.76
N ARG A 97 -10.01 -2.49 -8.99
CA ARG A 97 -8.90 -3.46 -8.85
C ARG A 97 -9.22 -4.54 -7.82
N ARG A 98 -9.93 -4.17 -6.76
CA ARG A 98 -10.34 -5.08 -5.69
C ARG A 98 -11.52 -5.96 -6.13
N GLU A 99 -12.38 -5.48 -7.03
CA GLU A 99 -13.49 -6.27 -7.57
C GLU A 99 -13.05 -7.44 -8.45
N ARG A 100 -11.89 -7.38 -9.12
CA ARG A 100 -11.35 -8.58 -9.80
C ARG A 100 -10.90 -9.63 -8.80
N GLU A 101 -10.23 -9.23 -7.72
CA GLU A 101 -9.83 -10.12 -6.63
C GLU A 101 -11.04 -10.60 -5.77
N LEU A 102 -12.10 -9.80 -5.66
CA LEU A 102 -13.31 -10.11 -4.89
C LEU A 102 -14.35 -10.90 -5.72
N ALA A 103 -14.39 -10.73 -7.04
CA ALA A 103 -15.20 -11.58 -7.93
C ALA A 103 -14.68 -13.03 -7.91
N GLU A 104 -13.36 -13.21 -7.77
CA GLU A 104 -12.73 -14.52 -7.49
C GLU A 104 -12.97 -15.02 -6.06
N SER A 105 -13.33 -14.12 -5.13
CA SER A 105 -13.71 -14.46 -3.75
C SER A 105 -15.22 -14.63 -3.55
N LYS A 106 -16.04 -14.68 -4.61
CA LYS A 106 -17.38 -15.31 -4.57
C LYS A 106 -17.26 -16.84 -4.42
N ARG A 107 -16.33 -17.31 -3.60
CA ARG A 107 -16.47 -18.59 -2.93
C ARG A 107 -17.72 -18.43 -2.06
N THR A 108 -18.70 -19.27 -2.34
CA THR A 108 -19.88 -19.55 -1.51
C THR A 108 -19.64 -19.24 -0.04
N GLN A 109 -20.63 -18.67 0.66
CA GLN A 109 -20.62 -18.53 2.12
C GLN A 109 -19.93 -19.77 2.72
N PHE A 110 -18.74 -19.55 3.28
CA PHE A 110 -17.87 -20.62 3.72
C PHE A 110 -18.49 -21.24 4.98
N ASP A 111 -19.24 -22.32 4.79
CA ASP A 111 -19.83 -23.12 5.87
C ASP A 111 -18.81 -24.17 6.32
N GLY A 112 -17.76 -23.70 6.98
CA GLY A 112 -16.66 -24.55 7.46
C GLY A 112 -15.90 -23.89 8.59
N PRO A 113 -15.09 -24.66 9.34
CA PRO A 113 -14.29 -24.11 10.43
C PRO A 113 -13.30 -23.08 9.88
N PHE A 114 -13.37 -21.86 10.42
CA PHE A 114 -12.41 -20.81 10.10
C PHE A 114 -11.02 -21.22 10.57
N GLY A 115 -10.01 -21.00 9.73
CA GLY A 115 -8.61 -21.29 10.05
C GLY A 115 -7.82 -21.85 8.87
N ILE A 116 -6.50 -21.89 9.02
CA ILE A 116 -5.61 -22.57 8.09
C ILE A 116 -5.53 -24.02 8.55
N ARG A 117 -5.99 -24.97 7.72
CA ARG A 117 -5.78 -26.39 7.99
C ARG A 117 -4.28 -26.64 8.08
N THR A 118 -3.81 -27.16 9.20
CA THR A 118 -2.47 -27.74 9.28
C THR A 118 -2.39 -28.82 8.21
N ASN A 119 -1.35 -28.77 7.36
CA ASN A 119 -1.05 -29.92 6.52
C ASN A 119 -0.65 -31.03 7.49
N ASP A 120 -1.53 -32.01 7.66
CA ASP A 120 -1.15 -33.24 8.33
C ASP A 120 0.08 -33.78 7.60
N GLY A 121 1.16 -33.98 8.35
CA GLY A 121 2.38 -34.55 7.81
C GLY A 121 2.01 -35.82 7.07
N ARG A 122 2.35 -35.89 5.78
CA ARG A 122 1.91 -37.00 4.91
C ARG A 122 2.52 -38.35 5.29
N GLU A 123 3.47 -38.35 6.22
CA GLU A 123 4.23 -39.53 6.62
C GLU A 123 3.56 -40.18 7.82
N SER A 124 3.16 -41.42 7.65
CA SER A 124 2.56 -42.21 8.73
C SER A 124 3.64 -42.73 9.68
N ILE A 125 3.29 -42.93 10.96
CA ILE A 125 4.19 -43.51 11.96
C ILE A 125 4.79 -44.85 11.49
N ASN A 126 4.01 -45.64 10.75
CA ASN A 126 4.42 -46.94 10.25
C ASN A 126 5.50 -46.82 9.16
N GLU A 127 5.44 -45.81 8.30
CA GLU A 127 6.44 -45.57 7.26
C GLU A 127 7.79 -45.13 7.85
N LEU A 128 7.75 -44.36 8.93
CA LEU A 128 8.93 -43.99 9.73
C LEU A 128 9.56 -45.22 10.37
N ILE A 129 8.77 -46.09 11.00
CA ILE A 129 9.25 -47.34 11.62
C ILE A 129 9.85 -48.28 10.57
N GLN A 130 9.27 -48.35 9.38
CA GLN A 130 9.76 -49.16 8.27
C GLN A 130 10.96 -48.53 7.54
N ALA A 131 11.41 -47.35 7.97
CA ALA A 131 12.52 -46.61 7.39
C ALA A 131 12.37 -46.39 5.86
N LYS A 132 11.13 -46.24 5.38
CA LYS A 132 10.78 -46.15 3.95
C LYS A 132 11.47 -45.00 3.22
N PHE A 133 11.75 -43.91 3.94
CA PHE A 133 12.40 -42.71 3.40
C PHE A 133 13.92 -42.72 3.56
N THR A 134 14.48 -43.78 4.13
CA THR A 134 15.93 -43.96 4.22
C THR A 134 16.43 -44.76 3.02
N SER A 135 17.52 -44.33 2.42
CA SER A 135 18.24 -45.13 1.41
C SER A 135 19.30 -45.97 2.13
N PHE A 136 19.15 -47.29 2.15
CA PHE A 136 20.17 -48.21 2.69
C PHE A 136 21.43 -48.32 1.82
N GLN A 137 21.70 -47.34 0.94
CA GLN A 137 22.90 -47.32 0.12
C GLN A 137 24.06 -46.68 0.91
N GLY A 138 25.19 -47.39 0.95
CA GLY A 138 26.55 -46.90 1.24
C GLY A 138 26.73 -45.90 2.38
N GLU A 139 27.39 -46.33 3.44
CA GLU A 139 27.69 -45.65 4.73
C GLU A 139 28.47 -44.31 4.67
N ASN A 140 28.43 -43.55 3.58
CA ASN A 140 29.27 -42.34 3.40
C ASN A 140 28.51 -41.17 2.75
N HIS A 141 27.40 -40.75 3.34
CA HIS A 141 26.86 -39.41 3.11
C HIS A 141 26.67 -38.71 4.44
N ASP A 142 27.73 -38.06 4.94
CA ASP A 142 27.70 -37.29 6.19
C ASP A 142 26.70 -36.11 6.16
N TYR A 143 26.24 -35.71 4.96
CA TYR A 143 25.34 -34.59 4.79
C TYR A 143 24.24 -34.85 3.75
N PRO A 144 23.02 -34.34 4.00
CA PRO A 144 21.92 -34.40 3.04
C PRO A 144 22.22 -33.59 1.77
N ASP A 145 21.79 -34.10 0.60
CA ASP A 145 21.91 -33.39 -0.68
C ASP A 145 20.93 -32.20 -0.74
N MET A 146 21.49 -30.99 -0.65
CA MET A 146 20.73 -29.74 -0.64
C MET A 146 20.53 -29.13 -2.05
N ALA A 147 20.99 -29.79 -3.11
CA ALA A 147 20.96 -29.26 -4.48
C ALA A 147 19.54 -28.92 -4.98
N GLY A 148 18.52 -29.65 -4.49
CA GLY A 148 17.11 -29.41 -4.82
C GLY A 148 16.37 -28.44 -3.89
N MET A 149 17.01 -27.96 -2.82
CA MET A 149 16.30 -27.24 -1.76
C MET A 149 15.99 -25.79 -2.16
N LYS A 150 14.77 -25.56 -2.65
CA LYS A 150 14.25 -24.21 -2.91
C LYS A 150 14.05 -23.49 -1.58
N LYS A 151 14.95 -22.56 -1.23
CA LYS A 151 14.81 -21.68 -0.06
C LYS A 151 13.51 -20.88 -0.17
N LYS A 152 12.47 -21.32 0.54
CA LYS A 152 11.22 -20.58 0.70
C LYS A 152 11.51 -19.37 1.59
N GLY A 153 11.04 -18.18 1.21
CA GLY A 153 11.15 -16.97 2.03
C GLY A 153 12.10 -15.89 1.52
N ALA A 154 12.67 -16.01 0.31
CA ALA A 154 13.29 -14.86 -0.33
C ALA A 154 12.18 -13.89 -0.78
N LEU A 155 12.13 -12.71 -0.16
CA LEU A 155 11.30 -11.60 -0.64
C LEU A 155 11.63 -11.32 -2.12
N PRO A 156 10.63 -11.00 -2.96
CA PRO A 156 10.90 -10.59 -4.32
C PRO A 156 11.87 -9.40 -4.30
N LYS A 157 12.85 -9.40 -5.20
CA LYS A 157 13.82 -8.31 -5.28
C LYS A 157 13.06 -6.97 -5.41
N PRO A 158 13.45 -5.93 -4.67
CA PRO A 158 12.76 -4.66 -4.71
C PRO A 158 12.74 -4.11 -6.14
N ARG A 159 11.58 -3.60 -6.55
CA ARG A 159 11.41 -2.97 -7.86
C ARG A 159 12.20 -1.66 -7.89
N ASN A 160 12.87 -1.38 -9.00
CA ASN A 160 13.59 -0.11 -9.20
C ASN A 160 12.64 1.09 -9.02
N THR A 161 13.13 2.13 -8.34
CA THR A 161 12.43 3.41 -8.20
C THR A 161 12.55 4.23 -9.48
N ALA A 162 11.65 5.21 -9.67
CA ALA A 162 11.68 6.12 -10.83
C ALA A 162 13.02 6.88 -10.93
N ALA A 163 13.61 7.23 -9.78
CA ALA A 163 14.93 7.84 -9.69
C ALA A 163 16.04 6.89 -10.15
N ALA A 164 16.04 5.63 -9.68
CA ALA A 164 17.02 4.63 -10.09
C ALA A 164 16.96 4.35 -11.60
N THR A 165 15.75 4.27 -12.18
CA THR A 165 15.60 4.15 -13.64
C THR A 165 16.13 5.37 -14.38
N GLY A 166 15.89 6.59 -13.86
CA GLY A 166 16.42 7.82 -14.45
C GLY A 166 17.95 7.88 -14.43
N HIS A 167 18.57 7.51 -13.31
CA HIS A 167 20.03 7.42 -13.21
C HIS A 167 20.64 6.38 -14.14
N LEU A 168 19.98 5.23 -14.33
CA LEU A 168 20.40 4.21 -15.30
C LEU A 168 20.35 4.72 -16.74
N ILE A 169 19.28 5.43 -17.12
CA ILE A 169 19.14 6.02 -18.46
C ILE A 169 20.24 7.06 -18.70
N VAL A 170 20.48 7.95 -17.73
CA VAL A 170 21.55 8.95 -17.82
C VAL A 170 22.94 8.29 -17.88
N ALA A 171 23.16 7.23 -17.11
CA ALA A 171 24.40 6.47 -17.16
C ALA A 171 24.60 5.83 -18.55
N GLN A 172 23.56 5.20 -19.11
CA GLN A 172 23.60 4.63 -20.46
C GLN A 172 23.85 5.68 -21.54
N GLN A 173 23.26 6.87 -21.42
CA GLN A 173 23.49 7.98 -22.35
C GLN A 173 24.90 8.59 -22.23
N LYS A 174 25.48 8.59 -21.03
CA LYS A 174 26.86 9.05 -20.79
C LYS A 174 27.92 8.03 -21.20
N VAL A 175 27.55 6.75 -21.31
CA VAL A 175 28.42 5.75 -21.92
C VAL A 175 28.30 5.92 -23.44
N SER A 176 29.09 6.86 -23.98
CA SER A 176 29.45 6.85 -25.38
C SER A 176 29.94 5.43 -25.75
N PRO A 177 29.61 4.90 -26.95
CA PRO A 177 30.11 3.60 -27.39
C PRO A 177 31.62 3.56 -27.18
N PRO A 178 32.19 2.44 -26.71
CA PRO A 178 33.61 2.38 -26.37
C PRO A 178 34.42 2.82 -27.58
N GLN A 179 34.89 4.07 -27.57
CA GLN A 179 35.82 4.55 -28.57
C GLN A 179 37.00 3.61 -28.46
N GLN A 180 37.36 2.96 -29.57
CA GLN A 180 38.58 2.17 -29.65
C GLN A 180 39.72 3.11 -29.26
N LYS A 181 40.18 3.01 -28.01
CA LYS A 181 41.30 3.80 -27.54
C LYS A 181 42.52 3.28 -28.28
N GLU A 182 42.88 3.94 -29.37
CA GLU A 182 44.16 3.68 -30.00
C GLU A 182 45.25 3.95 -28.97
N TYR A 183 46.05 2.92 -28.67
CA TYR A 183 47.20 3.08 -27.80
C TYR A 183 48.16 4.08 -28.44
N PHE A 184 48.73 4.95 -27.60
CA PHE A 184 49.72 5.93 -28.05
C PHE A 184 50.87 5.23 -28.78
N LYS A 185 51.03 5.52 -30.07
CA LYS A 185 52.13 5.03 -30.92
C LYS A 185 52.92 6.22 -31.41
N MET A 186 54.22 6.28 -31.08
CA MET A 186 55.09 7.34 -31.59
C MET A 186 55.16 7.29 -33.12
N LYS A 187 55.21 8.46 -33.79
CA LYS A 187 55.24 8.57 -35.27
C LYS A 187 56.26 7.62 -35.92
N LYS A 188 57.46 7.53 -35.36
CA LYS A 188 58.55 6.68 -35.89
C LYS A 188 58.27 5.17 -35.85
N PHE A 189 57.28 4.75 -35.06
CA PHE A 189 56.91 3.34 -34.91
C PHE A 189 55.57 3.00 -35.56
N GLN A 190 54.85 3.96 -36.15
CA GLN A 190 53.52 3.70 -36.74
C GLN A 190 53.54 2.60 -37.80
N ASN A 191 54.56 2.57 -38.66
CA ASN A 191 54.70 1.58 -39.75
C ASN A 191 55.41 0.27 -39.35
N VAL A 192 55.77 0.09 -38.08
CA VAL A 192 56.42 -1.15 -37.63
C VAL A 192 55.34 -2.17 -37.23
N ALA A 193 55.32 -3.31 -37.92
CA ALA A 193 54.45 -4.45 -37.61
C ALA A 193 54.92 -5.20 -36.36
N PRO A 194 54.01 -5.69 -35.50
CA PRO A 194 54.39 -6.49 -34.34
C PRO A 194 55.02 -7.82 -34.79
N LYS A 195 56.12 -8.22 -34.14
CA LYS A 195 56.79 -9.51 -34.39
C LYS A 195 56.12 -10.71 -33.70
N ILE A 196 55.15 -10.46 -32.82
CA ILE A 196 54.48 -11.49 -32.02
C ILE A 196 52.98 -11.29 -32.17
N ASP A 197 52.32 -12.30 -32.75
CA ASP A 197 50.88 -12.38 -32.86
C ASP A 197 50.33 -13.09 -31.60
N ARG A 198 49.48 -12.42 -30.82
CA ARG A 198 48.77 -13.07 -29.71
C ARG A 198 47.47 -13.65 -30.25
N GLN A 199 47.57 -14.75 -31.01
CA GLN A 199 46.40 -15.54 -31.36
C GLN A 199 45.94 -16.36 -30.15
N GLY A 200 45.10 -15.74 -29.33
CA GLY A 200 44.23 -16.45 -28.40
C GLY A 200 42.85 -16.60 -29.03
N ASN A 201 42.71 -17.43 -30.06
CA ASN A 201 41.39 -17.86 -30.54
C ASN A 201 41.44 -19.35 -30.86
N VAL A 202 41.25 -20.18 -29.83
CA VAL A 202 40.99 -21.61 -29.97
C VAL A 202 39.54 -21.73 -30.45
N ASN A 203 39.36 -21.97 -31.75
CA ASN A 203 38.07 -22.37 -32.29
C ASN A 203 38.08 -23.90 -32.43
N LEU A 204 37.50 -24.58 -31.44
CA LEU A 204 37.12 -25.98 -31.52
C LEU A 204 35.89 -26.08 -32.42
N GLY A 205 36.02 -26.69 -33.61
CA GLY A 205 34.86 -27.07 -34.41
C GLY A 205 35.12 -27.44 -35.86
N GLY A 206 35.11 -28.75 -36.14
CA GLY A 206 34.41 -29.31 -37.30
C GLY A 206 35.19 -29.58 -38.58
N ARG A 207 35.84 -30.75 -38.67
CA ARG A 207 35.42 -31.88 -39.53
C ARG A 207 36.27 -33.11 -39.23
#